data_AF-A0A3E5B883-F1
#
_entry.id   AF-A0A3E5B883-F1
#
_cell.length_a   1.000
_cell.length_b   1.000
_cell.length_c   1.000
_cell.angle_alpha   90.00
_cell.angle_beta   90.00
_cell.angle_gamma   90.00
#
_symmetry.space_group_name_H-M   'P 1'
#
loop_
_entity.id
_entity.type
_entity.pdbx_description
1 polymer ?
#
loop_
_entity_poly.entity_id
_entity_poly.type
_entity_poly.pdbx_seq_one_letter_code
_entity_poly.pdbx_strand_id
1 'polypeptide(L)'
;MKDVLRIDKILDFCDVPQLFVVRDAFDTLYLCLLYDDEPACRYTGIRISAQRLEEFLAGSVDLRSLFIHPETEQEYFDVVFQADKYQKTLSGEKTLSEDKLPADGYILSGDVRENIVINLPIKDRSLLTELVRKFGWACM
;
A
#
# COMPACT_ATOMS: atom_id res chain seq x y z
N MET A 1 -3.57 -15.99 13.55
CA MET A 1 -4.27 -16.34 12.29
C MET A 1 -3.76 -15.35 11.25
N LYS A 2 -3.29 -15.79 10.08
CA LYS A 2 -2.82 -14.85 9.05
C LYS A 2 -4.00 -14.52 8.14
N ASP A 3 -4.38 -13.25 8.09
CA ASP A 3 -5.49 -12.81 7.24
C ASP A 3 -4.96 -12.49 5.84
N VAL A 4 -5.61 -13.06 4.83
CA VAL A 4 -5.26 -12.84 3.44
C VAL A 4 -5.87 -11.53 2.97
N LEU A 5 -5.05 -10.71 2.34
CA LEU A 5 -5.42 -9.39 1.84
C LEU A 5 -5.54 -9.42 0.31
N ARG A 6 -6.48 -8.62 -0.20
CA ARG A 6 -6.70 -8.38 -1.63
C ARG A 6 -6.34 -6.95 -1.94
N ILE A 7 -5.60 -6.73 -3.03
CA ILE A 7 -5.30 -5.37 -3.50
C ILE A 7 -6.61 -4.71 -3.95
N ASP A 8 -6.87 -3.52 -3.43
CA ASP A 8 -7.95 -2.64 -3.85
C ASP A 8 -7.44 -1.58 -4.83
N LYS A 9 -6.31 -0.94 -4.50
CA LYS A 9 -5.67 0.07 -5.36
C LYS A 9 -4.16 0.12 -5.11
N ILE A 10 -3.35 0.27 -6.15
CA ILE A 10 -1.93 0.60 -6.02
C ILE A 10 -1.79 2.11 -6.20
N LEU A 11 -1.15 2.78 -5.25
CA LEU A 11 -0.98 4.23 -5.22
C LEU A 11 0.39 4.67 -5.73
N ASP A 12 1.41 3.87 -5.46
CA ASP A 12 2.78 4.12 -5.91
C ASP A 12 3.49 2.80 -6.23
N PHE A 13 4.29 2.78 -7.30
CA PHE A 13 4.93 1.58 -7.83
C PHE A 13 6.26 1.92 -8.51
N CYS A 14 7.33 1.24 -8.08
CA CYS A 14 8.63 1.29 -8.73
C CYS A 14 8.94 -0.07 -9.38
N ASP A 15 9.50 -1.01 -8.62
CA ASP A 15 9.70 -2.41 -9.02
C ASP A 15 8.70 -3.35 -8.32
N VAL A 16 8.37 -3.01 -7.08
CA VAL A 16 7.32 -3.61 -6.26
C VAL A 16 6.36 -2.50 -5.82
N PRO A 17 5.11 -2.83 -5.42
CA PRO A 17 4.19 -1.83 -4.90
C PRO A 17 4.84 -1.10 -3.73
N GLN A 18 4.96 0.23 -3.80
CA GLN A 18 5.57 1.02 -2.73
C GLN A 18 4.51 1.46 -1.72
N LEU A 19 3.35 1.86 -2.23
CA LEU A 19 2.19 2.29 -1.45
C LEU A 19 0.92 1.75 -2.12
N PHE A 20 0.07 1.08 -1.34
CA PHE A 20 -1.16 0.50 -1.88
C PHE A 20 -2.22 0.30 -0.79
N VAL A 21 -3.46 0.17 -1.23
CA VAL A 21 -4.63 -0.08 -0.42
C VAL A 21 -5.06 -1.52 -0.63
N VAL A 22 -5.39 -2.19 0.47
CA VAL A 22 -5.89 -3.56 0.48
C VAL A 22 -7.14 -3.69 1.32
N ARG A 23 -7.89 -4.77 1.06
CA ARG A 23 -9.02 -5.20 1.88
C ARG A 23 -8.83 -6.61 2.40
N ASP A 24 -9.37 -6.88 3.57
CA ASP A 24 -9.53 -8.25 4.06
C ASP A 24 -10.89 -8.85 3.65
N ALA A 25 -11.19 -10.03 4.17
CA ALA A 25 -12.45 -10.74 3.87
C ALA A 25 -13.70 -10.05 4.43
N PHE A 26 -13.54 -9.06 5.32
CA PHE A 26 -14.63 -8.28 5.92
C PHE A 26 -14.75 -6.88 5.30
N ASP A 27 -14.13 -6.65 4.13
CA ASP A 27 -14.05 -5.35 3.46
C ASP A 27 -13.40 -4.24 4.31
N THR A 28 -12.62 -4.61 5.34
CA THR A 28 -11.86 -3.62 6.10
C THR A 28 -10.68 -3.13 5.29
N LEU A 29 -10.58 -1.80 5.14
CA LEU A 29 -9.54 -1.12 4.38
C LEU A 29 -8.25 -0.95 5.19
N TYR A 30 -7.13 -1.17 4.50
CA TYR A 30 -5.80 -0.96 5.03
C TYR A 30 -4.93 -0.22 4.02
N LEU A 31 -4.14 0.73 4.51
CA LEU A 31 -3.08 1.39 3.75
C LEU A 31 -1.75 0.72 4.09
N CYS A 32 -1.01 0.28 3.08
CA CYS A 32 0.24 -0.46 3.22
C CYS A 32 1.40 0.31 2.58
N LEU A 33 2.45 0.56 3.37
CA LEU A 33 3.68 1.24 2.96
C LEU A 33 4.86 0.27 3.05
N LEU A 34 5.67 0.19 2.00
CA LEU A 34 6.88 -0.63 1.98
C LEU A 34 7.92 -0.05 2.95
N TYR A 35 8.55 -0.91 3.76
CA TYR A 35 9.68 -0.51 4.60
C TYR A 35 10.93 -1.36 4.39
N ASP A 36 10.78 -2.57 3.82
CA ASP A 36 11.88 -3.50 3.57
C ASP A 36 11.48 -4.44 2.43
N ASP A 37 12.32 -4.58 1.41
CA ASP A 37 12.09 -5.44 0.25
C ASP A 37 12.98 -6.68 0.18
N GLU A 38 13.94 -6.83 1.11
CA GLU A 38 14.87 -7.96 1.13
C GLU A 38 14.85 -8.72 2.48
N PRO A 39 14.80 -10.07 2.49
CA PRO A 39 14.73 -10.99 1.37
C PRO A 39 13.30 -11.13 0.78
N ALA A 40 12.32 -10.42 1.32
CA ALA A 40 10.94 -10.42 0.85
C ALA A 40 10.29 -9.08 1.19
N CYS A 41 9.32 -8.65 0.38
CA CYS A 41 8.62 -7.40 0.60
C CYS A 41 7.78 -7.42 1.87
N ARG A 42 8.10 -6.47 2.77
CA ARG A 42 7.43 -6.20 4.04
C ARG A 42 6.91 -4.78 4.05
N TYR A 43 5.70 -4.67 4.57
CA TYR A 43 4.95 -3.43 4.57
C TYR A 43 4.38 -3.17 5.95
N THR A 44 4.35 -1.90 6.33
CA THR A 44 3.59 -1.44 7.48
C THR A 44 2.19 -1.10 7.01
N GLY A 45 1.21 -1.76 7.61
CA GLY A 45 -0.20 -1.57 7.38
C GLY A 45 -0.86 -0.80 8.51
N ILE A 46 -1.73 0.15 8.18
CA ILE A 46 -2.65 0.79 9.13
C ILE A 46 -4.09 0.59 8.65
N ARG A 47 -5.03 0.44 9.59
CA ARG A 47 -6.46 0.53 9.25
C ARG A 47 -6.78 1.96 8.84
N ILE A 48 -7.53 2.12 7.77
CA ILE A 48 -7.95 3.44 7.27
C ILE A 48 -9.40 3.42 6.79
N SER A 49 -10.17 4.44 7.13
CA SER A 49 -11.53 4.64 6.62
C SER A 49 -11.50 5.19 5.19
N ALA A 50 -12.61 5.02 4.46
CA ALA A 50 -12.74 5.57 3.13
C ALA A 50 -12.58 7.10 3.12
N GLN A 51 -13.15 7.79 4.12
CA GLN A 51 -13.04 9.24 4.26
C GLN A 51 -11.59 9.69 4.40
N ARG A 52 -10.84 9.06 5.31
CA ARG A 52 -9.45 9.45 5.58
C ARG A 52 -8.52 9.11 4.42
N LEU A 53 -8.81 8.03 3.70
CA LEU A 53 -8.13 7.71 2.45
C LEU A 53 -8.43 8.76 1.37
N GLU A 54 -9.68 9.21 1.23
CA GLU A 54 -10.04 10.27 0.28
C GLU A 54 -9.33 11.60 0.60
N GLU A 55 -9.23 11.96 1.88
CA GLU A 55 -8.47 13.14 2.32
C GLU A 55 -6.99 13.06 1.91
N PHE A 56 -6.38 11.88 2.02
CA PHE A 56 -5.01 11.64 1.57
C PHE A 56 -4.88 11.73 0.04
N LEU A 57 -5.79 11.09 -0.69
CA LEU A 57 -5.82 11.12 -2.14
C LEU A 57 -6.11 12.52 -2.69
N ALA A 58 -6.82 13.37 -1.94
CA ALA A 58 -7.04 14.78 -2.25
C ALA A 58 -5.82 15.66 -1.94
N GLY A 59 -4.81 15.12 -1.25
CA GLY A 59 -3.62 15.85 -0.80
C GLY A 59 -3.85 16.74 0.42
N SER A 60 -4.97 16.55 1.13
CA SER A 60 -5.33 17.33 2.33
C SER A 60 -4.56 16.87 3.58
N VAL A 61 -4.12 15.62 3.61
CA VAL A 61 -3.30 15.04 4.67
C VAL A 61 -2.08 14.38 4.05
N ASP A 62 -0.93 14.53 4.71
CA ASP A 62 0.31 13.87 4.28
C ASP A 62 0.34 12.41 4.74
N LEU A 63 1.15 11.60 4.05
CA LEU A 63 1.25 10.17 4.35
C LEU A 63 1.78 9.91 5.77
N ARG A 64 2.75 10.69 6.22
CA ARG A 64 3.42 10.49 7.52
C ARG A 64 2.44 10.67 8.68
N SER A 65 1.59 11.68 8.62
CA SER A 65 0.53 11.93 9.60
C SER A 65 -0.45 10.77 9.75
N LEU A 66 -0.74 10.03 8.67
CA LEU A 66 -1.59 8.83 8.75
C LEU A 66 -0.94 7.71 9.57
N PHE A 67 0.37 7.52 9.43
CA PHE A 67 1.13 6.50 10.16
C PHE A 67 1.50 6.92 11.58
N ILE A 68 1.69 8.20 11.87
CA ILE A 68 1.93 8.69 13.23
C ILE A 68 0.64 8.68 14.06
N HIS A 69 -0.49 9.03 13.43
CA HIS A 69 -1.78 9.16 14.09
C HIS A 69 -2.84 8.25 13.44
N PRO A 70 -2.69 6.91 13.49
CA PRO A 70 -3.67 5.99 12.90
C PRO A 70 -5.06 6.17 13.54
N GLU A 71 -6.12 5.82 12.80
CA GLU A 71 -7.50 5.93 13.32
C GLU A 71 -7.76 5.02 14.53
N THR A 72 -7.08 3.87 14.55
CA THR A 72 -7.06 2.99 15.72
C THR A 72 -5.71 3.15 16.40
N GLU A 73 -5.71 3.67 17.63
CA GLU A 73 -4.49 4.00 18.34
C GLU A 73 -3.53 2.80 18.44
N GLN A 74 -2.28 3.02 18.02
CA GLN A 74 -1.18 2.08 18.18
C GLN A 74 -1.42 0.70 17.53
N GLU A 75 -2.34 0.61 16.56
CA GLU A 75 -2.64 -0.63 15.85
C GLU A 75 -1.95 -0.64 14.47
N TYR A 76 -0.76 -1.25 14.43
CA TYR A 76 -0.01 -1.45 13.20
C TYR A 76 -0.05 -2.91 12.77
N PHE A 77 0.05 -3.16 11.47
CA PHE A 77 0.05 -4.49 10.89
C PHE A 77 1.33 -4.71 10.08
N ASP A 78 1.96 -5.86 10.27
CA ASP A 78 2.98 -6.33 9.34
C ASP A 78 2.30 -7.06 8.20
N VAL A 79 2.44 -6.51 6.99
CA VAL A 79 1.96 -7.15 5.77
C VAL A 79 3.16 -7.69 5.02
N VAL A 80 3.10 -8.97 4.64
CA VAL A 80 4.19 -9.63 3.91
C VAL A 80 3.62 -10.31 2.68
N PHE A 81 4.35 -10.20 1.56
CA PHE A 81 4.03 -10.94 0.35
C PHE A 81 4.70 -12.32 0.38
N GLN A 82 3.92 -13.39 0.58
CA GLN A 82 4.40 -14.78 0.62
C GLN A 82 3.41 -15.70 -0.09
N ALA A 83 3.94 -16.68 -0.84
CA ALA A 83 3.15 -17.67 -1.57
C ALA A 83 2.07 -17.03 -2.47
N ASP A 84 2.48 -16.01 -3.25
CA ASP A 84 1.64 -15.23 -4.16
C ASP A 84 0.44 -14.52 -3.50
N LYS A 85 0.51 -14.27 -2.19
CA LYS A 85 -0.55 -13.61 -1.42
C LYS A 85 0.01 -12.59 -0.43
N TYR A 86 -0.74 -11.52 -0.23
CA TYR A 86 -0.50 -10.60 0.88
C TYR A 86 -1.14 -11.14 2.14
N GLN A 87 -0.36 -11.21 3.21
CA GLN A 87 -0.82 -11.67 4.51
C GLN A 87 -0.53 -10.60 5.54
N LYS A 88 -1.54 -10.20 6.33
CA LYS A 88 -1.33 -9.34 7.50
C LYS A 88 -1.19 -10.15 8.77
N THR A 89 -0.38 -9.61 9.67
CA THR A 89 -0.31 -10.00 11.09
C THR A 89 -0.32 -8.71 11.91
N LEU A 90 -0.95 -8.73 13.08
CA LEU A 90 -0.88 -7.59 14.00
C LEU A 90 0.59 -7.42 14.46
N SER A 91 1.15 -6.23 14.27
CA SER A 91 2.45 -5.89 14.83
C SER A 91 2.30 -5.68 16.34
N GLY A 92 3.28 -6.17 17.11
CA GLY A 92 3.35 -5.90 18.55
C GLY A 92 3.88 -4.49 18.86
N GLU A 93 4.25 -3.72 17.84
CA GLU A 93 4.78 -2.37 17.97
C GLU A 93 3.65 -1.39 18.29
N LYS A 94 3.83 -0.60 19.35
CA LYS A 94 2.89 0.48 19.71
C LYS A 94 3.23 1.81 19.05
N THR A 95 4.47 1.95 18.59
CA THR A 95 5.00 3.14 17.93
C THR A 95 5.95 2.65 16.84
N LEU A 96 5.82 3.21 15.63
CA LEU A 96 6.74 2.92 14.54
C LEU A 96 8.09 3.61 14.79
N SER A 97 9.18 2.90 14.48
CA SER A 97 10.51 3.51 14.40
C SER A 97 10.59 4.47 13.22
N GLU A 98 11.48 5.47 13.30
CA GLU A 98 11.70 6.43 12.20
C GLU A 98 12.02 5.74 10.87
N ASP A 99 12.72 4.60 10.90
CA ASP A 99 13.08 3.83 9.69
C ASP A 99 11.86 3.23 8.96
N LYS A 100 10.70 3.13 9.63
CA LYS A 100 9.44 2.64 9.06
C LYS A 100 8.47 3.76 8.71
N LEU A 101 8.80 5.00 9.06
CA LEU A 101 7.97 6.15 8.77
C LEU A 101 8.35 6.72 7.41
N PRO A 102 7.36 7.15 6.60
CA PRO A 102 7.65 7.86 5.37
C PRO A 102 8.31 9.21 5.69
N ALA A 103 9.01 9.74 4.68
CA ALA A 103 9.57 11.09 4.74
C ALA A 103 8.46 12.13 4.97
N ASP A 104 8.81 13.19 5.68
CA ASP A 104 7.90 14.31 5.90
C ASP A 104 7.50 14.97 4.57
N GLY A 105 6.22 15.35 4.46
CA GLY A 105 5.71 16.07 3.29
C GLY A 105 5.40 15.22 2.06
N TYR A 106 5.37 13.88 2.15
CA TYR A 106 4.86 13.06 1.04
C TYR A 106 3.36 13.30 0.86
N ILE A 107 3.02 13.98 -0.24
CA ILE A 107 1.67 14.19 -0.72
C ILE A 107 1.56 13.47 -2.05
N LEU A 108 0.48 12.70 -2.24
CA LEU A 108 0.22 12.05 -3.52
C LEU A 108 0.04 13.15 -4.57
N SER A 109 1.02 13.31 -5.46
CA SER A 109 1.00 14.38 -6.47
C SER A 109 -0.12 14.07 -7.48
N GLY A 110 -1.05 15.02 -7.63
CA GLY A 110 -2.31 14.86 -8.37
C GLY A 110 -2.20 14.57 -9.87
N ASP A 111 -0.99 14.42 -10.41
CA ASP A 111 -0.76 13.97 -11.79
C ASP A 111 -0.93 12.44 -11.96
N VAL A 112 -0.94 11.65 -10.88
CA VAL A 112 -1.30 10.22 -10.92
C VAL A 112 -2.84 10.03 -10.86
N ARG A 113 -3.58 10.94 -11.49
CA ARG A 113 -5.05 10.84 -11.68
C ARG A 113 -5.45 9.83 -12.75
N GLU A 114 -4.52 9.09 -13.32
CA GLU A 114 -4.85 7.89 -14.07
C GLU A 114 -5.15 6.77 -13.07
N ASN A 115 -6.41 6.69 -12.65
CA ASN A 115 -6.99 5.50 -12.03
C ASN A 115 -6.78 4.31 -12.98
N ILE A 116 -5.62 3.66 -12.90
CA ILE A 116 -5.48 2.32 -13.46
C ILE A 116 -6.14 1.38 -12.45
N VAL A 117 -7.47 1.29 -12.54
CA VAL A 117 -8.21 0.18 -11.90
C VAL A 117 -7.86 -1.06 -12.69
N ILE A 118 -6.77 -1.73 -12.32
CA ILE A 118 -6.44 -3.02 -12.92
C ILE A 118 -7.32 -4.08 -12.25
N ASN A 119 -8.54 -4.26 -12.77
CA ASN A 119 -9.28 -5.50 -12.55
C ASN A 119 -8.60 -6.60 -13.38
N LEU A 120 -7.54 -7.20 -12.85
CA LEU A 120 -6.87 -8.34 -13.46
C LEU A 120 -7.60 -9.64 -13.06
N PRO A 121 -8.26 -10.35 -13.99
CA PRO A 121 -8.52 -11.77 -13.80
C PRO A 121 -7.16 -12.48 -13.75
N ILE A 122 -6.91 -13.20 -12.65
CA ILE A 122 -5.62 -13.80 -12.26
C ILE A 122 -5.23 -15.00 -13.16
N LYS A 123 -5.27 -14.87 -14.49
CA LYS A 123 -4.93 -15.99 -15.38
C LYS A 123 -3.89 -15.75 -16.46
N ASP A 124 -3.46 -14.53 -16.74
CA ASP A 124 -2.45 -14.31 -17.78
C ASP A 124 -1.35 -13.33 -17.35
N ARG A 125 -0.22 -13.90 -16.91
CA ARG A 125 1.05 -13.19 -16.62
C ARG A 125 1.63 -12.47 -17.85
N SER A 126 1.12 -12.74 -19.05
CA SER A 126 1.55 -12.15 -20.32
C SER A 126 1.05 -10.71 -20.55
N LEU A 127 -0.05 -10.30 -19.92
CA LEU A 127 -0.64 -8.96 -20.11
C LEU A 127 0.10 -7.85 -19.34
N LEU A 128 0.80 -8.19 -18.26
CA LEU A 128 1.59 -7.22 -17.48
C LEU A 128 2.76 -6.65 -18.29
N THR A 129 3.39 -7.50 -19.13
CA THR A 129 4.56 -7.11 -19.93
C THR A 129 4.22 -6.13 -21.05
N GLU A 130 2.99 -6.17 -21.59
CA GLU A 130 2.53 -5.20 -22.60
C GLU A 130 2.12 -3.86 -21.98
N LEU A 131 1.56 -3.85 -20.77
CA LEU A 131 1.19 -2.63 -20.06
C LEU A 131 2.42 -1.79 -19.69
N VAL A 132 3.49 -2.42 -19.17
CA VAL A 132 4.76 -1.74 -18.88
C VAL A 132 5.40 -1.15 -20.14
N ARG A 133 5.25 -1.80 -21.30
CA ARG A 133 5.74 -1.27 -22.59
C ARG A 133 4.92 -0.11 -23.14
N LYS A 134 3.64 -0.01 -22.82
CA LYS A 134 2.72 0.99 -23.39
C LYS A 134 2.72 2.32 -22.63
N PHE A 135 3.06 2.31 -21.34
CA PHE A 135 3.07 3.49 -20.47
C PHE A 135 4.44 4.14 -20.24
N GLY A 136 5.49 3.66 -20.93
CA GLY A 136 6.70 4.47 -21.16
C GLY A 136 7.50 4.88 -19.91
N TRP A 137 7.41 4.13 -18.81
CA TRP A 137 8.36 4.27 -17.70
C TRP A 137 9.64 3.52 -18.06
N ALA A 138 10.42 4.13 -18.95
CA ALA A 138 11.85 3.88 -18.99
C ALA A 138 12.44 4.56 -17.74
N CYS A 139 12.70 3.76 -16.70
CA CYS A 139 13.57 4.18 -15.62
C CYS A 139 14.88 4.67 -16.21
N MET A 140 15.27 5.90 -15.87
CA MET A 140 16.65 6.38 -15.97
C MET A 140 17.23 6.47 -14.58
#